data_AF-A0A2T0W8E6-F1
#
_entry.id   AF-A0A2T0W8E6-F1
#
_cell.length_a   1.000
_cell.length_b   1.000
_cell.length_c   1.000
_cell.angle_alpha   90.00
_cell.angle_beta   90.00
_cell.angle_gamma   90.00
#
_symmetry.space_group_name_H-M   'P 1'
#
loop_
_entity.id
_entity.type
_entity.pdbx_description
1 polymer ?
#
loop_
_entity_poly.entity_id
_entity_poly.type
_entity_poly.pdbx_seq_one_letter_code
_entity_poly.pdbx_strand_id
1 'polypeptide(L)'
;MTAKKSFYILCLINSLLIIVYALYLLLPEQYYLGHYPIGIILIFLLILAILSVCLHIRYSILVIKKLELKSVLVILAYAFPILLMSFSLLVWGATLPL
;
A
#
# COMPACT_ATOMS: atom_id res chain seq x y z
N MET A 1 -12.69 12.63 2.78
CA MET A 1 -11.41 12.92 2.12
C MET A 1 -11.63 13.21 0.64
N THR A 2 -11.20 14.37 0.15
CA THR A 2 -11.33 14.72 -1.28
C THR A 2 -10.48 13.78 -2.15
N ALA A 3 -10.89 13.57 -3.40
CA ALA A 3 -10.15 12.72 -4.35
C ALA A 3 -8.68 13.15 -4.52
N LYS A 4 -8.42 14.47 -4.57
CA LYS A 4 -7.05 15.01 -4.64
C LYS A 4 -6.17 14.55 -3.48
N LYS A 5 -6.66 14.66 -2.22
CA LYS A 5 -5.91 14.22 -1.03
C LYS A 5 -5.67 12.71 -1.05
N SER A 6 -6.68 11.94 -1.42
CA SER A 6 -6.59 10.49 -1.53
C SER A 6 -5.56 10.04 -2.57
N PHE A 7 -5.48 10.76 -3.69
CA PHE A 7 -4.47 10.55 -4.73
C PHE A 7 -3.05 10.85 -4.23
N TYR A 8 -2.84 11.96 -3.52
CA TYR A 8 -1.52 12.25 -2.93
C TYR A 8 -1.06 11.19 -1.92
N ILE A 9 -1.98 10.72 -1.07
CA ILE A 9 -1.67 9.63 -0.13
C ILE A 9 -1.33 8.35 -0.88
N LEU A 10 -2.06 8.03 -1.95
CA LEU A 10 -1.75 6.87 -2.80
C LEU A 10 -0.36 6.99 -3.43
N CYS A 11 -0.02 8.15 -3.98
CA CYS A 11 1.31 8.41 -4.54
C CYS A 11 2.42 8.26 -3.49
N LEU A 12 2.19 8.74 -2.27
CA LEU A 12 3.14 8.61 -1.18
C LEU A 12 3.33 7.14 -0.77
N ILE A 13 2.24 6.38 -0.63
CA ILE A 13 2.28 4.93 -0.35
C ILE A 13 3.04 4.20 -1.46
N ASN A 14 2.75 4.48 -2.73
CA ASN A 14 3.44 3.85 -3.85
C ASN A 14 4.93 4.22 -3.90
N SER A 15 5.28 5.47 -3.60
CA SER A 15 6.69 5.89 -3.57
C SER A 15 7.46 5.18 -2.47
N LEU A 16 6.87 5.08 -1.27
CA LEU A 16 7.45 4.30 -0.16
C LEU A 16 7.58 2.82 -0.52
N LEU A 17 6.56 2.24 -1.17
CA LEU A 17 6.59 0.85 -1.60
C LEU A 17 7.74 0.61 -2.59
N ILE A 18 7.92 1.48 -3.58
CA ILE A 18 9.04 1.41 -4.54
C ILE A 18 10.37 1.51 -3.82
N ILE A 19 10.54 2.44 -2.87
CA ILE A 19 11.77 2.59 -2.09
C ILE A 19 12.07 1.31 -1.30
N VAL A 20 11.06 0.71 -0.67
CA VAL A 20 11.21 -0.54 0.10
C VAL A 20 11.70 -1.69 -0.79
N TYR A 21 11.10 -1.87 -1.97
CA TYR A 21 11.56 -2.89 -2.93
C TYR A 21 12.93 -2.57 -3.52
N ALA A 22 13.21 -1.31 -3.83
CA ALA A 22 14.50 -0.90 -4.38
C ALA A 22 15.62 -1.14 -3.36
N LEU A 23 15.41 -0.79 -2.09
CA LEU A 23 16.36 -1.08 -1.02
C LEU A 23 16.62 -2.58 -0.91
N TYR A 24 15.58 -3.40 -1.03
CA TYR A 24 15.72 -4.85 -0.95
C TYR A 24 16.50 -5.46 -2.12
N LEU A 25 16.23 -5.01 -3.35
CA LEU A 25 16.88 -5.53 -4.55
C LEU A 25 18.31 -5.02 -4.72
N LEU A 26 18.62 -3.83 -4.21
CA LEU A 26 19.91 -3.16 -4.41
C LEU A 26 20.86 -3.29 -3.21
N LEU A 27 20.38 -3.67 -2.02
CA LEU A 27 21.28 -3.84 -0.88
C LEU A 27 22.24 -5.02 -1.12
N PRO A 28 23.55 -4.84 -0.94
CA PRO A 28 24.49 -5.96 -0.89
C PRO A 28 24.12 -6.91 0.26
N GLU A 29 24.28 -8.21 0.06
CA GLU A 29 23.95 -9.26 1.05
C GLU A 29 24.57 -9.00 2.44
N GLN A 30 25.69 -8.29 2.50
CA GLN A 30 26.42 -7.94 3.71
C GLN A 30 25.65 -6.98 4.63
N TYR A 31 24.77 -6.15 4.08
CA TYR A 31 23.92 -5.21 4.81
C TYR A 31 22.49 -5.73 4.99
N TYR A 32 22.24 -6.95 4.54
CA TYR A 32 20.92 -7.54 4.51
C TYR A 32 20.53 -7.95 5.94
N LEU A 33 19.65 -7.17 6.56
CA LEU A 33 19.12 -7.41 7.91
C LEU A 33 18.16 -8.62 7.98
N GLY A 34 18.25 -9.53 7.02
CA GLY A 34 17.30 -10.61 6.78
C GLY A 34 15.99 -10.13 6.16
N HIS A 35 15.10 -11.09 5.88
CA HIS A 35 13.78 -10.77 5.33
C HIS A 35 12.84 -10.11 6.36
N TYR A 36 13.12 -10.22 7.66
CA TYR A 36 12.20 -9.81 8.73
C TYR A 36 11.71 -8.35 8.73
N PRO A 37 12.56 -7.32 8.54
CA PRO A 37 12.13 -5.94 8.60
C PRO A 37 11.20 -5.54 7.45
N ILE A 38 11.31 -6.20 6.29
CA ILE A 38 10.50 -5.83 5.11
C ILE A 38 9.03 -6.21 5.28
N GLY A 39 8.76 -7.38 5.85
CA GLY A 39 7.41 -7.83 6.12
C GLY A 39 6.69 -6.88 7.08
N ILE A 40 7.39 -6.43 8.13
CA ILE A 40 6.83 -5.47 9.10
C ILE A 40 6.48 -4.15 8.41
N ILE A 41 7.38 -3.59 7.59
CA ILE A 41 7.13 -2.34 6.87
C ILE A 41 5.95 -2.50 5.89
N LEU A 42 5.87 -3.63 5.19
CA LEU A 42 4.77 -3.95 4.28
C LEU A 42 3.42 -4.08 5.02
N ILE A 43 3.40 -4.64 6.24
CA ILE A 43 2.19 -4.68 7.08
C ILE A 43 1.71 -3.26 7.40
N PHE A 44 2.60 -2.37 7.84
CA PHE A 44 2.24 -0.97 8.12
C PHE A 44 1.72 -0.24 6.89
N LEU A 45 2.38 -0.39 5.73
CA LEU A 45 1.95 0.22 4.47
C LEU A 45 0.58 -0.32 4.02
N LEU A 46 0.34 -1.63 4.17
CA LEU A 46 -0.93 -2.26 3.83
C LEU A 46 -2.07 -1.71 4.71
N ILE A 47 -1.86 -1.62 6.03
CA ILE A 47 -2.84 -1.06 6.96
C ILE A 47 -3.17 0.39 6.59
N LEU A 48 -2.16 1.21 6.32
CA LEU A 48 -2.35 2.60 5.89
C LEU A 48 -3.13 2.70 4.58
N ALA A 49 -2.84 1.85 3.60
CA ALA A 49 -3.54 1.82 2.32
C ALA A 49 -5.02 1.43 2.48
N ILE A 50 -5.31 0.39 3.28
CA ILE A 50 -6.67 -0.05 3.58
C ILE A 50 -7.44 1.05 4.31
N LEU A 51 -6.85 1.67 5.34
CA LEU A 51 -7.49 2.76 6.07
C LEU A 51 -7.78 3.96 5.16
N SER A 52 -6.82 4.33 4.31
CA SER A 52 -6.96 5.44 3.37
C SER A 52 -8.09 5.20 2.37
N VAL A 53 -8.15 4.01 1.76
CA VAL A 53 -9.22 3.67 0.79
C VAL A 53 -10.57 3.60 1.48
N CYS A 54 -10.66 3.02 2.68
CA CYS A 54 -11.88 2.98 3.48
C CYS A 54 -12.40 4.39 3.82
N LEU A 55 -11.52 5.31 4.22
CA LEU A 55 -11.88 6.71 4.47
C LEU A 55 -12.34 7.44 3.20
N HIS A 56 -11.73 7.13 2.05
CA HIS A 56 -12.12 7.70 0.77
C HIS A 56 -13.49 7.19 0.30
N ILE A 57 -13.73 5.88 0.41
CA ILE A 57 -15.01 5.23 0.10
C ILE A 57 -16.10 5.79 1.02
N ARG A 58 -15.86 5.82 2.33
CA ARG A 58 -16.81 6.35 3.33
C ARG A 58 -17.22 7.78 2.97
N TYR A 59 -16.26 8.64 2.61
CA TYR A 59 -16.56 10.02 2.26
C TYR A 59 -17.30 10.15 0.92
N SER A 60 -16.90 9.39 -0.10
CA SER A 60 -17.50 9.48 -1.44
C SER A 60 -18.94 8.94 -1.46
N ILE A 61 -19.20 7.86 -0.72
CA ILE A 61 -20.53 7.21 -0.68
C ILE A 61 -21.44 7.88 0.35
N LEU A 62 -20.99 8.07 1.59
CA LEU A 62 -21.89 8.50 2.68
C LEU A 62 -22.04 10.02 2.78
N VAL A 63 -20.99 10.79 2.46
CA VAL A 63 -21.01 12.25 2.67
C VAL A 63 -21.42 12.98 1.41
N ILE A 64 -20.77 12.71 0.28
CA ILE A 64 -21.06 13.41 -0.98
C ILE A 64 -22.29 12.80 -1.68
N LYS A 65 -22.59 11.50 -1.43
CA LYS A 65 -23.64 10.73 -2.12
C LYS A 65 -23.55 10.80 -3.65
N LYS A 66 -22.38 11.11 -4.19
CA LYS A 66 -22.11 11.24 -5.62
C LYS A 66 -20.80 10.54 -5.93
N LEU A 67 -20.91 9.44 -6.65
CA LEU A 67 -19.76 8.66 -7.10
C LEU A 67 -19.27 9.25 -8.43
N GLU A 68 -18.27 10.13 -8.36
CA GLU A 68 -17.63 10.65 -9.56
C GLU A 68 -16.63 9.65 -10.13
N LEU A 69 -16.45 9.64 -11.46
CA LEU A 69 -15.49 8.77 -12.16
C LEU A 69 -14.07 8.85 -11.54
N LYS A 70 -13.67 10.05 -11.09
CA LYS A 70 -12.38 10.29 -10.41
C LYS A 70 -12.23 9.50 -9.11
N SER A 71 -13.31 9.38 -8.32
CA SER A 71 -13.30 8.60 -7.08
C SER A 71 -13.21 7.10 -7.38
N VAL A 72 -13.93 6.63 -8.40
CA VAL A 72 -13.83 5.23 -8.87
C VAL A 72 -12.41 4.91 -9.30
N LEU A 73 -11.78 5.79 -10.07
CA LEU A 73 -10.41 5.63 -10.53
C LEU A 73 -9.41 5.56 -9.37
N VAL A 74 -9.59 6.40 -8.35
CA VAL A 74 -8.76 6.37 -7.14
C VAL A 74 -8.93 5.05 -6.38
N ILE A 75 -10.17 4.57 -6.21
CA ILE A 75 -10.43 3.28 -5.54
C ILE A 75 -9.75 2.12 -6.29
N LEU A 76 -9.90 2.07 -7.62
CA LEU A 76 -9.23 1.08 -8.45
C LEU A 76 -7.71 1.18 -8.35
N ALA A 77 -7.16 2.40 -8.29
CA ALA A 77 -5.73 2.62 -8.16
C ALA A 77 -5.17 2.20 -6.78
N TYR A 78 -6.01 2.13 -5.73
CA TYR A 78 -5.64 1.51 -4.45
C TYR A 78 -5.65 -0.02 -4.50
N ALA A 79 -6.47 -0.64 -5.36
CA ALA A 79 -6.59 -2.10 -5.42
C ALA A 79 -5.26 -2.77 -5.82
N PHE A 80 -4.58 -2.22 -6.82
CA PHE A 80 -3.30 -2.77 -7.30
C PHE A 80 -2.21 -2.85 -6.21
N PRO A 81 -1.83 -1.76 -5.52
CA PRO A 81 -0.80 -1.82 -4.47
C PRO A 81 -1.25 -2.65 -3.26
N ILE A 82 -2.54 -2.66 -2.91
CA ILE A 82 -3.05 -3.52 -1.83
C ILE A 82 -2.86 -5.00 -2.17
N LEU A 83 -3.19 -5.41 -3.40
CA LEU A 83 -2.99 -6.78 -3.88
C LEU A 83 -1.51 -7.15 -3.90
N LEU A 84 -0.66 -6.26 -4.41
CA LEU A 84 0.79 -6.47 -4.44
C LEU A 84 1.37 -6.64 -3.04
N MET A 85 1.04 -5.75 -2.10
CA MET A 85 1.50 -5.84 -0.71
C MET A 85 1.00 -7.12 -0.03
N SER A 86 -0.27 -7.48 -0.24
CA SER A 86 -0.86 -8.72 0.31
C SER A 86 -0.14 -9.95 -0.21
N PHE A 87 0.11 -10.03 -1.53
CA PHE A 87 0.84 -11.13 -2.14
C PHE A 87 2.27 -11.23 -1.58
N SER A 88 2.98 -10.10 -1.48
CA SER A 88 4.35 -10.10 -0.95
C SER A 88 4.42 -10.50 0.53
N LEU A 89 3.41 -10.15 1.33
CA LEU A 89 3.32 -10.61 2.71
C LEU A 89 3.05 -12.12 2.81
N LEU A 90 2.29 -12.71 1.88
CA LEU A 90 2.11 -14.15 1.82
C LEU A 90 3.42 -14.86 1.49
N VAL A 91 4.18 -14.36 0.50
CA VAL A 91 5.50 -14.89 0.15
C VAL A 91 6.48 -14.75 1.31
N TRP A 92 6.48 -13.59 1.98
CA TRP A 92 7.29 -13.36 3.17
C TRP A 92 6.92 -14.31 4.32
N GLY A 93 5.62 -14.49 4.57
CA GLY A 93 5.10 -15.45 5.56
C GLY A 93 5.53 -16.89 5.30
N ALA A 94 5.56 -17.31 4.03
CA ALA A 94 5.98 -18.66 3.63
C ALA A 94 7.50 -18.88 3.67
N THR A 95 8.29 -17.80 3.67
CA THR A 95 9.76 -17.85 3.66
C THR A 95 10.38 -17.63 5.04
N LEU A 96 9.55 -17.43 6.06
CA LEU A 96 9.96 -17.40 7.46
C LEU A 96 10.33 -18.83 7.93
N PRO A 97 11.55 -19.06 8.44
CA PRO A 97 11.84 -20.31 9.14
C PRO A 97 11.01 -20.34 10.44
N LEU A 98 10.11 -21.32 10.55
CA LEU A 98 9.33 -21.63 11.76
C LEU A 98 10.24 -22.04 12.93
#